data_AF-A0A5Q4T5C6-F1
#
_entry.id   AF-A0A5Q4T5C6-F1
#
_cell.length_a   1.000
_cell.length_b   1.000
_cell.length_c   1.000
_cell.angle_alpha   90.00
_cell.angle_beta   90.00
_cell.angle_gamma   90.00
#
_symmetry.space_group_name_H-M   'P 1'
#
loop_
_entity.id
_entity.type
_entity.pdbx_description
1 polymer ?
#
loop_
_entity_poly.entity_id
_entity_poly.type
_entity_poly.pdbx_seq_one_letter_code
_entity_poly.pdbx_strand_id
1 'polypeptide(L)'
;GGGLFGGAGLVAVLALQALVATAVIALDLVWPLWLAALAVTAALFAVAGVLSVAGKKEVGQATPAVPQRAVDSVKADAAAIKESAHR
;
A
#
# COMPACT_ATOMS: atom_id res chain seq x y z
N GLY A 1 -11.22 9.11 17.05
CA GLY A 1 -10.69 7.82 16.58
C GLY A 1 -9.35 7.93 15.86
N GLY A 2 -9.21 8.82 14.87
CA GLY A 2 -8.02 8.88 14.01
C GLY A 2 -6.67 9.20 14.69
N GLY A 3 -6.65 9.94 15.81
CA GLY A 3 -5.40 10.30 16.50
C GLY A 3 -4.66 9.11 17.12
N LEU A 4 -5.38 8.15 17.70
CA LEU A 4 -4.79 6.92 18.26
C LEU A 4 -4.29 5.97 17.16
N PHE A 5 -5.03 5.86 16.05
CA PHE A 5 -4.60 5.06 14.88
C PHE A 5 -3.39 5.67 14.17
N GLY A 6 -3.35 7.00 14.01
CA GLY A 6 -2.19 7.70 13.48
C GLY A 6 -0.96 7.59 14.38
N GLY A 7 -1.14 7.76 15.70
CA GLY A 7 -0.07 7.58 16.69
C GLY A 7 0.48 6.16 16.73
N ALA A 8 -0.39 5.14 16.73
CA ALA A 8 0.02 3.74 16.65
C ALA A 8 0.79 3.44 15.35
N GLY A 9 0.37 4.00 14.22
CA GLY A 9 1.09 3.89 12.95
C GLY A 9 2.50 4.48 13.02
N LEU A 10 2.65 5.69 13.58
CA LEU A 10 3.96 6.32 13.73
C LEU A 10 4.87 5.51 14.67
N VAL A 11 4.35 5.06 15.81
CA VAL A 11 5.12 4.23 16.75
C VAL A 11 5.53 2.90 16.10
N ALA A 12 4.65 2.28 15.32
CA ALA A 12 5.00 1.07 14.57
C ALA A 12 6.12 1.30 13.55
N VAL A 13 6.13 2.45 12.86
CA VAL A 13 7.22 2.82 11.94
C VAL A 13 8.54 3.00 12.70
N LEU A 14 8.53 3.69 13.84
CA LEU A 14 9.73 3.88 14.67
C LEU A 14 10.25 2.53 15.21
N ALA A 15 9.36 1.67 15.68
CA ALA A 15 9.70 0.33 16.14
C ALA A 15 10.30 -0.52 15.01
N LEU A 16 9.77 -0.40 13.78
CA LEU A 16 10.31 -1.09 12.61
C LEU A 16 11.72 -0.59 12.27
N GLN A 17 11.99 0.73 12.32
CA GLN A 17 13.34 1.27 12.13
C GLN A 17 14.33 0.73 13.17
N ALA A 18 13.94 0.69 14.44
CA ALA A 18 14.75 0.12 15.52
C ALA A 18 15.01 -1.39 15.32
N LEU A 19 14.01 -2.13 14.84
CA LEU A 19 14.14 -3.56 14.52
C LEU A 19 15.13 -3.79 13.38
N VAL A 20 15.09 -2.96 12.34
CA VAL A 20 16.05 -3.03 11.22
C VAL A 20 17.47 -2.78 11.71
N ALA A 21 17.69 -1.74 12.52
CA ALA A 21 19.01 -1.48 13.11
C ALA A 21 19.49 -2.66 13.98
N THR A 22 18.60 -3.22 14.80
CA THR A 22 18.89 -4.38 15.65
C THR A 22 19.26 -5.61 14.82
N ALA A 23 18.55 -5.87 13.71
CA ALA A 23 18.86 -6.97 12.82
C ALA A 23 20.26 -6.80 12.18
N VAL A 24 20.59 -5.59 11.71
CA VAL A 24 21.92 -5.32 11.15
C VAL A 24 23.02 -5.55 12.19
N ILE A 25 22.85 -5.03 13.41
CA ILE A 25 23.82 -5.22 14.51
C ILE A 25 23.93 -6.70 14.87
N ALA A 26 22.82 -7.43 14.95
CA ALA A 26 22.83 -8.86 15.27
C ALA A 26 23.57 -9.69 14.21
N LEU A 27 23.39 -9.38 12.92
CA LEU A 27 24.11 -10.05 11.83
C LEU A 27 25.60 -9.66 11.78
N ASP A 28 25.95 -8.44 12.20
CA ASP A 28 27.34 -7.98 12.29
C ASP A 28 28.20 -8.81 13.26
N LEU A 29 27.58 -9.46 14.26
CA LEU A 29 28.31 -10.37 15.16
C LEU A 29 28.90 -11.59 14.44
N VAL A 30 28.35 -11.95 13.27
CA VAL A 30 28.71 -13.16 12.54
C VAL A 30 29.43 -12.82 11.22
N TRP A 31 29.05 -11.72 10.57
CA TRP A 31 29.56 -11.27 9.27
C TRP A 31 30.01 -9.81 9.30
N PRO A 32 30.81 -9.34 8.32
CA PRO A 32 31.12 -7.92 8.17
C PRO A 32 29.85 -7.03 8.05
N LEU A 33 29.85 -5.89 8.74
CA LEU A 33 28.73 -4.92 8.78
C LEU A 33 28.12 -4.60 7.42
N TRP A 34 28.95 -4.42 6.39
CA TRP A 34 28.49 -4.07 5.05
C TRP A 34 27.64 -5.19 4.41
N LEU A 35 27.99 -6.46 4.63
CA LEU A 35 27.21 -7.61 4.18
C LEU A 35 25.92 -7.75 4.98
N ALA A 36 25.98 -7.54 6.30
CA ALA A 36 24.80 -7.56 7.16
C ALA A 36 23.77 -6.52 6.71
N ALA A 37 24.21 -5.28 6.47
CA ALA A 37 23.36 -4.19 5.99
C ALA A 37 22.73 -4.51 4.62
N LEU A 38 23.50 -5.05 3.68
CA LEU A 38 22.98 -5.45 2.36
C LEU A 38 21.98 -6.61 2.46
N ALA A 39 22.25 -7.61 3.29
CA ALA A 39 21.37 -8.76 3.47
C ALA A 39 20.02 -8.34 4.07
N VAL A 40 20.03 -7.51 5.11
CA VAL A 40 18.80 -6.97 5.71
C VAL A 40 18.02 -6.12 4.70
N THR A 41 18.71 -5.28 3.92
CA THR A 41 18.08 -4.48 2.86
C THR A 41 17.39 -5.35 1.82
N ALA A 42 18.07 -6.40 1.34
CA ALA A 42 17.51 -7.34 0.38
C ALA A 42 16.28 -8.07 0.94
N ALA A 43 16.34 -8.52 2.20
CA ALA A 43 15.23 -9.17 2.88
C ALA A 43 14.00 -8.24 2.98
N LEU A 44 14.20 -6.99 3.38
CA LEU A 44 13.12 -6.00 3.46
C LEU A 44 12.51 -5.69 2.10
N PHE A 45 13.33 -5.58 1.04
CA PHE A 45 12.84 -5.40 -0.33
C PHE A 45 12.01 -6.59 -0.80
N ALA A 46 12.41 -7.81 -0.46
CA ALA A 46 11.63 -9.01 -0.78
C ALA A 46 10.26 -8.97 -0.08
N VAL A 47 10.24 -8.66 1.23
CA VAL A 47 8.99 -8.51 2.00
C VAL A 47 8.12 -7.39 1.42
N ALA A 48 8.70 -6.22 1.14
CA ALA A 48 7.99 -5.08 0.56
C ALA A 48 7.42 -5.41 -0.83
N GLY A 49 8.16 -6.16 -1.65
CA GLY A 49 7.68 -6.65 -2.95
C GLY A 49 6.46 -7.54 -2.79
N VAL A 50 6.51 -8.53 -1.88
CA VAL A 50 5.37 -9.42 -1.59
C VAL A 50 4.16 -8.65 -1.08
N LEU A 51 4.37 -7.74 -0.11
CA LEU A 51 3.30 -6.91 0.45
C LEU A 51 2.69 -5.98 -0.62
N SER A 52 3.50 -5.43 -1.51
CA SER A 52 3.02 -4.58 -2.62
C SER A 52 2.11 -5.35 -3.57
N VAL A 53 2.45 -6.61 -3.89
CA VAL A 53 1.61 -7.48 -4.73
C VAL A 53 0.33 -7.86 -4.00
N ALA A 54 0.41 -8.22 -2.72
CA ALA A 54 -0.75 -8.56 -1.90
C ALA A 54 -1.72 -7.37 -1.78
N GLY A 55 -1.22 -6.18 -1.46
CA GLY A 55 -2.02 -4.96 -1.33
C GLY A 55 -2.70 -4.57 -2.65
N LYS A 56 -2.02 -4.71 -3.80
CA LYS A 56 -2.67 -4.50 -5.11
C LYS A 56 -3.84 -5.46 -5.35
N LYS A 57 -3.70 -6.72 -4.92
CA LYS A 57 -4.77 -7.72 -5.02
C LYS A 57 -5.94 -7.41 -4.08
N GLU A 58 -5.66 -6.86 -2.90
CA GLU A 58 -6.66 -6.48 -1.92
C GLU A 58 -7.45 -5.23 -2.36
N VAL A 59 -6.74 -4.19 -2.83
CA VAL A 59 -7.35 -2.98 -3.41
C VAL A 59 -8.15 -3.31 -4.68
N GLY A 60 -7.61 -4.18 -5.54
CA GLY A 60 -8.30 -4.63 -6.75
C GLY A 60 -9.59 -5.43 -6.48
N GLN A 61 -9.67 -6.11 -5.33
CA GLN A 61 -10.88 -6.83 -4.90
C GLN A 61 -11.84 -5.94 -4.10
N ALA A 62 -11.32 -4.95 -3.37
CA ALA A 62 -12.11 -4.02 -2.57
C ALA A 62 -12.77 -2.91 -3.41
N THR A 63 -12.31 -2.69 -4.65
CA THR A 63 -13.02 -1.84 -5.61
C THR A 63 -14.07 -2.71 -6.30
N PRO A 64 -15.39 -2.48 -6.09
CA PRO A 64 -16.40 -3.18 -6.87
C PRO A 64 -16.07 -2.92 -8.34
N ALA A 65 -15.91 -3.99 -9.14
CA ALA A 65 -15.86 -3.88 -10.59
C ALA A 65 -16.96 -2.90 -10.99
N VAL A 66 -16.55 -1.76 -11.56
CA VAL A 66 -17.36 -0.54 -11.74
C VAL A 66 -18.83 -0.93 -11.93
N PRO A 67 -19.77 -0.53 -11.05
CA PRO A 67 -21.14 -0.99 -11.16
C PRO A 67 -21.65 -0.61 -12.56
N GLN A 68 -21.79 -1.57 -13.48
CA GLN A 68 -22.20 -1.26 -14.86
C GLN A 68 -23.46 -0.38 -14.86
N ARG A 69 -24.36 -0.66 -13.91
CA ARG A 69 -25.56 0.14 -13.60
C ARG A 69 -25.29 1.64 -13.38
N ALA A 70 -24.24 2.00 -12.65
CA ALA A 70 -23.89 3.40 -12.37
C ALA A 70 -23.24 4.08 -13.58
N VAL A 71 -22.51 3.34 -14.41
CA VAL A 71 -21.95 3.88 -15.66
C VAL A 71 -23.07 4.09 -16.69
N ASP A 72 -24.02 3.17 -16.76
CA ASP A 72 -25.16 3.22 -17.68
C ASP A 72 -26.14 4.34 -17.32
N SER A 73 -26.38 4.60 -16.03
CA SER A 73 -27.22 5.73 -15.60
C SER A 73 -26.58 7.08 -15.95
N VAL A 74 -25.26 7.24 -15.75
CA VAL A 74 -24.56 8.50 -16.09
C VAL A 74 -24.53 8.73 -17.60
N LYS A 75 -24.43 7.67 -18.42
CA LYS A 75 -24.57 7.77 -19.88
C LYS A 75 -25.99 8.16 -20.30
N ALA A 76 -27.00 7.60 -19.65
CA ALA A 76 -28.40 7.94 -19.92
C ALA A 76 -28.70 9.40 -19.56
N ASP A 77 -28.21 9.87 -18.41
CA ASP A 77 -28.36 11.26 -17.97
C ASP A 77 -27.63 12.22 -18.93
N ALA A 78 -26.43 11.87 -19.39
CA ALA A 78 -25.70 12.67 -20.38
C ALA A 78 -26.42 12.74 -21.73
N ALA A 79 -27.06 11.66 -22.17
CA ALA A 79 -27.86 11.65 -23.39
C ALA A 79 -29.10 12.54 -23.26
N ALA A 80 -29.80 12.48 -22.12
CA ALA A 80 -30.97 13.31 -21.84
C ALA A 80 -30.65 14.82 -21.81
N ILE A 81 -29.49 15.21 -21.27
CA ILE A 81 -29.01 16.60 -21.28
C ILE A 81 -28.68 17.04 -22.71
N LYS A 82 -28.07 16.17 -23.51
CA LYS A 82 -27.69 16.48 -24.89
C LYS A 82 -28.92 16.66 -25.80
N GLU A 83 -29.98 15.89 -25.56
CA GLU A 83 -31.24 15.98 -26.30
C GLU A 83 -32.06 17.22 -25.90
N SER A 84 -32.05 17.59 -24.62
CA SER A 84 -32.70 18.81 -24.13
C SER A 84 -31.98 20.10 -24.53
N ALA A 85 -30.66 20.05 -24.79
CA ALA A 85 -29.89 21.17 -25.32
C ALA A 85 -29.99 21.35 -26.85
N HIS A 86 -30.52 20.35 -27.58
CA HIS A 86 -30.69 20.41 -29.04
C HIS A 86 -32.08 20.92 -29.46
N ARG A 87 -32.98 21.21 -28.50
CA ARG A 87 -34.34 21.68 -28.75
C ARG A 87 -34.49 23.17 -28.45
#